data_AF-A0A3M1CF15-F1
#
_entry.id   AF-A0A3M1CF15-F1
#
_cell.length_a   1.000
_cell.length_b   1.000
_cell.length_c   1.000
_cell.angle_alpha   90.00
_cell.angle_beta   90.00
_cell.angle_gamma   90.00
#
_symmetry.space_group_name_H-M   'P 1'
#
loop_
_entity.id
_entity.type
_entity.pdbx_description
1 polymer ?
#
loop_
_entity_poly.entity_id
_entity_poly.type
_entity_poly.pdbx_seq_one_letter_code
_entity_poly.pdbx_strand_id
1 'polypeptide(L)'
;MNSRTITLLMRYFWWLLLFFFLPSPLLLGRLVDTAQHYVGIKEEGQNRGYWIEKFQRLVGIPKGSPWCAAFVSWVLEQNKCKNPTTRSGVALKFVNKQSVKAKEVAKGYKKVGRNWLVIWKRGNSYKGHIGIVVNWGKISGETIEGNTGNGDIREGDGIYRKKRDIISTQSFKIEYFTPTEFSK
;
A
#
# COMPACT_ATOMS: atom_id res chain seq x y z
N MET A 1 -25.59 -56.53 15.18
CA MET A 1 -24.97 -55.33 14.57
C MET A 1 -23.46 -55.53 14.56
N ASN A 2 -22.86 -55.53 13.38
CA ASN A 2 -21.51 -56.06 13.17
C ASN A 2 -20.44 -54.97 13.45
N SER A 3 -19.44 -55.29 14.27
CA SER A 3 -18.37 -54.39 14.74
C SER A 3 -17.49 -53.79 13.63
N ARG A 4 -17.61 -54.27 12.39
CA ARG A 4 -16.82 -53.82 11.24
C ARG A 4 -17.30 -52.51 10.61
N THR A 5 -18.51 -52.05 10.91
CA THR A 5 -19.06 -50.81 10.30
C THR A 5 -18.63 -49.53 11.02
N ILE A 6 -18.21 -49.63 12.28
CA ILE A 6 -17.81 -48.46 13.11
C ILE A 6 -16.38 -48.03 12.79
N THR A 7 -15.52 -48.92 12.27
CA THR A 7 -14.11 -48.63 12.03
C THR A 7 -13.82 -47.84 10.74
N LEU A 8 -14.79 -47.73 9.81
CA LEU A 8 -14.62 -46.95 8.58
C LEU A 8 -15.05 -45.48 8.71
N LEU A 9 -15.99 -45.15 9.60
CA LEU A 9 -16.48 -43.77 9.78
C LEU A 9 -15.52 -42.88 10.59
N MET A 10 -14.56 -43.47 11.32
CA MET A 10 -13.57 -42.72 12.10
C MET A 10 -12.24 -42.44 11.37
N ARG A 11 -12.05 -42.89 10.12
CA ARG A 11 -10.82 -42.62 9.34
C ARG A 11 -10.94 -41.44 8.37
N TYR A 12 -12.15 -40.95 8.10
CA TYR A 12 -12.37 -39.79 7.23
C TYR A 12 -12.58 -38.47 8.00
N PHE A 13 -12.78 -38.52 9.32
CA PHE A 13 -12.94 -37.31 10.14
C PHE A 13 -11.61 -36.65 10.51
N TRP A 14 -10.48 -37.30 10.24
CA TRP A 14 -9.13 -36.79 10.50
C TRP A 14 -8.38 -36.28 9.25
N TRP A 15 -9.04 -36.24 8.09
CA TRP A 15 -8.48 -35.63 6.88
C TRP A 15 -9.15 -34.29 6.48
N LEU A 16 -10.29 -33.94 7.08
CA LEU A 16 -10.96 -32.65 6.84
C LEU A 16 -10.51 -31.52 7.79
N LEU A 17 -9.78 -31.82 8.86
CA LEU A 17 -9.25 -30.83 9.80
C LEU A 17 -7.79 -30.44 9.56
N LEU A 18 -7.11 -31.03 8.57
CA LEU A 18 -5.74 -30.70 8.20
C LEU A 18 -5.63 -29.70 7.04
N PHE A 19 -6.76 -29.22 6.51
CA PHE A 19 -6.78 -28.18 5.48
C PHE A 19 -7.03 -26.75 6.01
N PHE A 20 -7.32 -26.59 7.31
CA PHE A 20 -7.59 -25.27 7.90
C PHE A 20 -6.39 -24.62 8.61
N PHE A 21 -5.24 -25.30 8.67
CA PHE A 21 -4.02 -24.76 9.29
C PHE A 21 -2.79 -24.95 8.39
N LEU A 22 -2.94 -24.76 7.08
CA LEU A 22 -1.78 -24.42 6.27
C LEU A 22 -1.41 -22.96 6.62
N PRO A 23 -0.25 -22.68 7.22
CA PRO A 23 0.22 -21.30 7.32
C PRO A 23 0.27 -20.76 5.90
N SER A 24 -0.46 -19.67 5.67
CA SER A 24 -0.59 -19.05 4.36
C SER A 24 0.81 -18.89 3.75
N PRO A 25 1.16 -19.63 2.69
CA PRO A 25 2.47 -19.52 2.11
C PRO A 25 2.56 -18.13 1.44
N LEU A 26 3.76 -17.56 1.51
CA LEU A 26 4.22 -16.36 0.80
C LEU A 26 3.99 -14.99 1.47
N LEU A 27 4.79 -14.76 2.50
CA LEU A 27 5.30 -13.46 2.95
C LEU A 27 6.23 -12.77 1.89
N LEU A 28 6.10 -13.05 0.59
CA LEU A 28 7.06 -12.58 -0.44
C LEU A 28 6.45 -11.62 -1.49
N GLY A 29 5.17 -11.25 -1.34
CA GLY A 29 4.41 -10.34 -2.24
C GLY A 29 3.87 -9.05 -1.60
N ARG A 30 4.35 -8.69 -0.41
CA ARG A 30 3.58 -8.00 0.64
C ARG A 30 2.71 -6.79 0.23
N LEU A 31 3.30 -5.60 0.02
CA LEU A 31 2.50 -4.37 -0.08
C LEU A 31 1.80 -4.23 -1.42
N VAL A 32 2.51 -4.45 -2.53
CA VAL A 32 1.93 -4.28 -3.87
C VAL A 32 0.77 -5.25 -4.09
N ASP A 33 0.91 -6.50 -3.67
CA ASP A 33 -0.14 -7.50 -3.92
C ASP A 33 -1.36 -7.23 -3.04
N THR A 34 -1.14 -6.81 -1.78
CA THR A 34 -2.22 -6.32 -0.92
C THR A 34 -2.90 -5.10 -1.52
N ALA A 35 -2.15 -4.09 -1.96
CA ALA A 35 -2.70 -2.88 -2.57
C ALA A 35 -3.49 -3.19 -3.85
N GLN A 36 -3.04 -4.18 -4.62
CA GLN A 36 -3.70 -4.63 -5.85
C GLN A 36 -5.13 -5.13 -5.61
N HIS A 37 -5.42 -5.75 -4.46
CA HIS A 37 -6.78 -6.18 -4.11
C HIS A 37 -7.76 -5.01 -3.92
N TYR A 38 -7.25 -3.81 -3.65
CA TYR A 38 -8.08 -2.63 -3.45
C TYR A 38 -8.22 -1.77 -4.72
N VAL A 39 -7.45 -2.05 -5.77
CA VAL A 39 -7.53 -1.31 -7.04
C VAL A 39 -8.95 -1.43 -7.61
N GLY A 40 -9.51 -0.29 -8.03
CA GLY A 40 -10.88 -0.19 -8.55
C GLY A 40 -11.92 0.15 -7.49
N ILE A 41 -11.60 0.11 -6.19
CA ILE A 41 -12.46 0.68 -5.15
C ILE A 41 -12.51 2.19 -5.34
N LYS A 42 -13.74 2.73 -5.28
CA LYS A 42 -14.03 4.15 -5.44
C LYS A 42 -14.71 4.72 -4.21
N GLU A 43 -14.66 6.03 -4.10
CA GLU A 43 -15.37 6.83 -3.13
C GLU A 43 -16.89 6.76 -3.33
N GLU A 44 -17.64 6.72 -2.22
CA GLU A 44 -19.10 6.83 -2.19
C GLU A 44 -19.47 8.20 -1.61
N GLY A 45 -19.18 9.25 -2.38
CA GLY A 45 -19.21 10.65 -1.94
C GLY A 45 -17.81 11.16 -1.57
N GLN A 46 -17.66 12.49 -1.43
CA GLN A 46 -16.34 13.12 -1.35
C GLN A 46 -15.50 12.61 -0.17
N ASN A 47 -14.46 11.82 -0.47
CA ASN A 47 -13.61 11.14 0.51
C ASN A 47 -14.40 10.25 1.50
N ARG A 48 -15.47 9.60 1.01
CA ARG A 48 -16.37 8.72 1.79
C ARG A 48 -16.45 7.33 1.17
N GLY A 49 -17.12 6.43 1.88
CA GLY A 49 -17.37 5.04 1.46
C GLY A 49 -16.81 4.04 2.45
N TYR A 50 -17.36 2.82 2.45
CA TYR A 50 -17.06 1.80 3.45
C TYR A 50 -15.55 1.58 3.64
N TRP A 51 -14.81 1.36 2.56
CA TRP A 51 -13.36 1.13 2.61
C TRP A 51 -12.57 2.39 2.98
N ILE A 52 -12.94 3.53 2.41
CA ILE A 52 -12.28 4.81 2.66
C ILE A 52 -12.34 5.16 4.14
N GLU A 53 -13.53 5.02 4.75
CA GLU A 53 -13.73 5.28 6.18
C GLU A 53 -13.01 4.25 7.07
N LYS A 54 -12.79 3.03 6.58
CA LYS A 54 -11.97 2.02 7.26
C LYS A 54 -10.50 2.44 7.30
N PHE A 55 -9.97 2.98 6.20
CA PHE A 55 -8.61 3.52 6.14
C PHE A 55 -8.47 4.75 7.04
N GLN A 56 -9.40 5.70 6.96
CA GLN A 56 -9.41 6.91 7.78
C GLN A 56 -9.43 6.58 9.28
N ARG A 57 -10.27 5.62 9.69
CA ARG A 57 -10.38 5.16 11.07
C ARG A 57 -9.07 4.57 11.60
N LEU A 58 -8.35 3.78 10.78
CA LEU A 58 -7.07 3.18 11.19
C LEU A 58 -6.07 4.24 11.67
N VAL A 59 -6.03 5.39 10.99
CA VAL A 59 -5.10 6.48 11.29
C VAL A 59 -5.72 7.61 12.12
N GLY A 60 -6.95 7.43 12.60
CA GLY A 60 -7.64 8.37 13.48
C GLY A 60 -7.98 9.72 12.84
N ILE A 61 -8.16 9.81 11.52
CA ILE A 61 -8.57 11.05 10.86
C ILE A 61 -10.09 11.11 10.65
N PRO A 62 -10.71 12.30 10.64
CA PRO A 62 -12.15 12.44 10.43
C PRO A 62 -12.61 11.88 9.10
N LYS A 63 -13.83 11.34 9.07
CA LYS A 63 -14.47 10.92 7.82
C LYS A 63 -14.58 12.09 6.84
N GLY A 64 -14.37 11.84 5.55
CA GLY A 64 -14.31 12.90 4.54
C GLY A 64 -12.92 13.57 4.39
N SER A 65 -11.94 13.16 5.19
CA SER A 65 -10.55 13.61 5.02
C SER A 65 -9.87 12.93 3.82
N PRO A 66 -8.92 13.59 3.14
CA PRO A 66 -8.06 12.93 2.16
C PRO A 66 -7.42 11.67 2.74
N TRP A 67 -7.35 10.60 1.95
CA TRP A 67 -7.09 9.25 2.47
C TRP A 67 -5.95 8.50 1.76
N CYS A 68 -5.14 9.17 0.93
CA CYS A 68 -3.98 8.55 0.27
C CYS A 68 -3.02 7.89 1.28
N ALA A 69 -2.60 8.64 2.30
CA ALA A 69 -1.70 8.15 3.35
C ALA A 69 -2.41 7.19 4.33
N ALA A 70 -3.71 7.34 4.51
CA ALA A 70 -4.52 6.40 5.28
C ALA A 70 -4.57 5.02 4.60
N PHE A 71 -4.75 4.99 3.28
CA PHE A 71 -4.68 3.76 2.47
C PHE A 71 -3.28 3.12 2.53
N VAL A 72 -2.21 3.90 2.35
CA VAL A 72 -0.85 3.35 2.48
C VAL A 72 -0.59 2.81 3.89
N SER A 73 -1.07 3.51 4.93
CA SER A 73 -1.02 3.02 6.32
C SER A 73 -1.75 1.69 6.48
N TRP A 74 -2.93 1.57 5.88
CA TRP A 74 -3.71 0.33 5.87
C TRP A 74 -2.92 -0.82 5.26
N VAL A 75 -2.36 -0.63 4.06
CA VAL A 75 -1.58 -1.67 3.39
C VAL A 75 -0.33 -2.05 4.18
N LEU A 76 0.36 -1.08 4.79
CA LEU A 76 1.49 -1.33 5.67
C LEU A 76 1.11 -2.15 6.92
N GLU A 77 -0.06 -1.85 7.49
CA GLU A 77 -0.58 -2.55 8.66
C GLU A 77 -0.96 -4.00 8.37
N GLN A 78 -1.70 -4.24 7.28
CA GLN A 78 -2.08 -5.60 6.86
C GLN A 78 -0.88 -6.51 6.63
N ASN A 79 0.25 -5.92 6.21
CA ASN A 79 1.49 -6.64 5.91
C ASN A 79 2.49 -6.70 7.06
N LYS A 80 2.11 -6.18 8.24
CA LYS A 80 2.99 -6.08 9.43
C LYS A 80 4.35 -5.48 9.06
N CYS A 81 4.33 -4.42 8.25
CA CYS A 81 5.52 -3.75 7.75
C CYS A 81 6.31 -3.16 8.94
N LYS A 82 7.58 -3.54 9.07
CA LYS A 82 8.43 -3.14 10.20
C LYS A 82 8.97 -1.73 10.03
N ASN A 83 9.39 -1.39 8.81
CA ASN A 83 9.82 -0.04 8.47
C ASN A 83 9.13 0.43 7.18
N PRO A 84 8.62 1.67 7.11
CA PRO A 84 8.48 2.61 8.22
C PRO A 84 7.46 2.12 9.27
N THR A 85 7.70 2.41 10.54
CA THR A 85 6.75 2.18 11.64
C THR A 85 5.57 3.16 11.60
N THR A 86 5.70 4.27 10.86
CA THR A 86 4.67 5.28 10.71
C THR A 86 3.35 4.70 10.19
N ARG A 87 2.23 5.07 10.84
CA ARG A 87 0.86 4.96 10.33
C ARG A 87 0.20 6.32 10.51
N SER A 88 -0.16 6.98 9.41
CA SER A 88 -0.66 8.36 9.47
C SER A 88 -1.49 8.73 8.25
N GLY A 89 -2.44 9.65 8.43
CA GLY A 89 -3.11 10.36 7.33
C GLY A 89 -2.26 11.44 6.64
N VAL A 90 -0.99 11.64 7.04
CA VAL A 90 -0.12 12.68 6.47
C VAL A 90 1.05 12.04 5.70
N ALA A 91 1.08 12.23 4.38
CA ALA A 91 2.09 11.64 3.48
C ALA A 91 3.54 11.95 3.89
N LEU A 92 3.85 13.19 4.26
CA LEU A 92 5.22 13.58 4.59
C LEU A 92 5.76 12.96 5.89
N LYS A 93 4.91 12.40 6.76
CA LYS A 93 5.37 11.66 7.96
C LYS A 93 6.03 10.31 7.61
N PHE A 94 5.94 9.87 6.37
CA PHE A 94 6.62 8.67 5.87
C PHE A 94 8.04 8.95 5.35
N VAL A 95 8.47 10.22 5.32
CA VAL A 95 9.86 10.57 5.05
C VAL A 95 10.68 10.35 6.32
N ASN A 96 11.73 9.54 6.23
CA ASN A 96 12.61 9.18 7.35
C ASN A 96 14.08 9.21 6.90
N LYS A 97 14.99 8.77 7.79
CA LYS A 97 16.43 8.79 7.53
C LYS A 97 16.86 7.85 6.39
N GLN A 98 16.07 6.82 6.08
CA GLN A 98 16.33 5.90 4.97
C GLN A 98 15.74 6.40 3.64
N SER A 99 14.94 7.48 3.65
CA SER A 99 14.38 8.04 2.42
C SER A 99 15.47 8.58 1.50
N VAL A 100 15.34 8.30 0.22
CA VAL A 100 16.23 8.83 -0.84
C VAL A 100 15.54 9.93 -1.61
N LYS A 101 16.30 10.91 -2.11
CA LYS A 101 15.72 12.00 -2.91
C LYS A 101 15.46 11.54 -4.34
N ALA A 102 14.32 11.92 -4.90
CA ALA A 102 13.95 11.57 -6.26
C ALA A 102 14.99 12.03 -7.30
N LYS A 103 15.65 13.18 -7.06
CA LYS A 103 16.74 13.66 -7.92
C LYS A 103 17.94 12.71 -7.99
N GLU A 104 18.22 11.96 -6.94
CA GLU A 104 19.34 10.99 -6.91
C GLU A 104 18.97 9.73 -7.66
N VAL A 105 17.70 9.30 -7.57
CA VAL A 105 17.13 8.21 -8.36
C VAL A 105 17.15 8.57 -9.86
N ALA A 106 16.68 9.78 -10.20
CA ALA A 106 16.69 10.28 -11.58
C ALA A 106 18.10 10.42 -12.17
N LYS A 107 19.13 10.64 -11.34
CA LYS A 107 20.54 10.62 -11.78
C LYS A 107 21.14 9.21 -11.86
N GLY A 108 20.47 8.21 -11.29
CA GLY A 108 20.94 6.82 -11.25
C GLY A 108 21.85 6.50 -10.05
N TYR A 109 22.00 7.43 -9.09
CA TYR A 109 22.83 7.23 -7.90
C TYR A 109 22.17 6.35 -6.84
N LYS A 110 20.84 6.25 -6.86
CA LYS A 110 20.05 5.40 -5.98
C LYS A 110 19.06 4.60 -6.81
N LYS A 111 18.81 3.36 -6.39
CA LYS A 111 17.77 2.49 -6.97
C LYS A 111 16.57 2.47 -6.03
N VAL A 112 15.38 2.38 -6.61
CA VAL A 112 14.11 2.23 -5.89
C VAL A 112 13.59 0.83 -6.15
N GLY A 113 13.16 0.14 -5.11
CA GLY A 113 12.64 -1.22 -5.19
C GLY A 113 11.12 -1.29 -5.22
N ARG A 114 10.59 -2.43 -5.65
CA ARG A 114 9.19 -2.81 -5.41
C ARG A 114 8.87 -2.69 -3.91
N ASN A 115 7.63 -2.34 -3.59
CA ASN A 115 7.09 -2.10 -2.24
C ASN A 115 7.58 -0.81 -1.56
N TRP A 116 8.55 -0.07 -2.12
CA TRP A 116 8.93 1.23 -1.56
C TRP A 116 7.76 2.20 -1.62
N LEU A 117 7.77 3.20 -0.75
CA LEU A 117 6.82 4.29 -0.79
C LEU A 117 7.35 5.39 -1.70
N VAL A 118 6.49 5.95 -2.53
CA VAL A 118 6.78 7.16 -3.32
C VAL A 118 6.03 8.33 -2.71
N ILE A 119 6.69 9.46 -2.51
CA ILE A 119 6.15 10.59 -1.74
C ILE A 119 6.27 11.88 -2.54
N TRP A 120 5.14 12.53 -2.76
CA TRP A 120 5.04 13.85 -3.36
C TRP A 120 5.01 14.94 -2.29
N LYS A 121 5.58 16.10 -2.62
CA LYS A 121 5.55 17.29 -1.78
C LYS A 121 5.14 18.52 -2.59
N ARG A 122 4.29 19.37 -2.01
CA ARG A 122 3.94 20.69 -2.57
C ARG A 122 4.82 21.79 -1.96
N GLY A 123 5.83 22.24 -2.70
CA GLY A 123 6.74 23.31 -2.27
C GLY A 123 7.24 23.12 -0.82
N ASN A 124 7.05 24.14 0.02
CA ASN A 124 7.40 24.11 1.45
C ASN A 124 6.25 23.72 2.38
N SER A 125 5.08 23.35 1.85
CA SER A 125 3.92 23.00 2.68
C SER A 125 3.97 21.56 3.19
N TYR A 126 3.10 21.25 4.17
CA TYR A 126 2.89 19.89 4.64
C TYR A 126 2.05 19.04 3.67
N LYS A 127 1.47 19.66 2.63
CA LYS A 127 0.61 18.97 1.66
C LYS A 127 1.47 18.07 0.76
N GLY A 128 1.07 16.81 0.69
CA GLY A 128 1.78 15.78 -0.05
C GLY A 128 0.82 14.67 -0.47
N HIS A 129 1.35 13.75 -1.27
CA HIS A 129 0.66 12.52 -1.66
C HIS A 129 1.62 11.35 -1.48
N ILE A 130 1.08 10.14 -1.42
CA ILE A 130 1.86 8.94 -1.21
C ILE A 130 1.26 7.75 -1.96
N GLY A 131 2.14 6.89 -2.47
CA GLY A 131 1.79 5.66 -3.15
C GLY A 131 2.78 4.54 -2.85
N ILE A 132 2.47 3.36 -3.36
CA ILE A 132 3.30 2.16 -3.25
C ILE A 132 3.91 1.86 -4.61
N VAL A 133 5.24 1.75 -4.67
CA VAL A 133 5.99 1.45 -5.89
C VAL A 133 5.80 -0.01 -6.30
N VAL A 134 5.33 -0.23 -7.53
CA VAL A 134 5.22 -1.55 -8.17
C VAL A 134 6.53 -1.93 -8.83
N ASN A 135 7.08 -1.02 -9.63
CA ASN A 135 8.37 -1.10 -10.29
C ASN A 135 8.86 0.34 -10.52
N TRP A 136 10.17 0.53 -10.58
CA TRP A 136 10.73 1.85 -10.81
C TRP A 136 12.03 1.77 -11.60
N GLY A 137 12.10 2.55 -12.67
CA GLY A 137 13.31 2.80 -13.44
C GLY A 137 13.99 4.10 -13.00
N LYS A 138 14.83 4.68 -13.86
CA LYS A 138 15.56 5.91 -13.51
C LYS A 138 14.61 7.11 -13.31
N ILE A 139 13.85 7.45 -14.36
CA ILE A 139 13.00 8.65 -14.38
C ILE A 139 11.54 8.29 -14.16
N SER A 140 11.11 7.13 -14.62
CA SER A 140 9.71 6.71 -14.63
C SER A 140 9.50 5.37 -13.92
N GLY A 141 8.28 5.14 -13.49
CA GLY A 141 7.88 3.87 -12.90
C GLY A 141 6.38 3.78 -12.69
N GLU A 142 5.99 2.75 -11.95
CA GLU A 142 4.60 2.40 -11.73
C GLU A 142 4.27 2.31 -10.24
N THR A 143 3.08 2.77 -9.88
CA THR A 143 2.62 2.91 -8.50
C THR A 143 1.18 2.42 -8.34
N ILE A 144 0.81 2.06 -7.11
CA ILE A 144 -0.59 1.94 -6.68
C ILE A 144 -0.86 3.03 -5.64
N GLU A 145 -1.93 3.78 -5.85
CA GLU A 145 -2.24 5.01 -5.10
C GLU A 145 -3.74 5.05 -4.78
N GLY A 146 -4.09 5.49 -3.58
CA GLY A 146 -5.47 5.78 -3.18
C GLY A 146 -5.74 7.29 -3.19
N ASN A 147 -6.99 7.70 -3.21
CA ASN A 147 -7.42 9.11 -3.32
C ASN A 147 -6.82 9.81 -4.56
N THR A 148 -6.84 9.11 -5.69
CA THR A 148 -6.47 9.63 -7.02
C THR A 148 -7.51 9.16 -8.04
N GLY A 149 -7.58 9.76 -9.23
CA GLY A 149 -8.50 9.33 -10.29
C GLY A 149 -7.80 8.90 -11.57
N ASN A 150 -8.58 8.62 -12.61
CA ASN A 150 -8.06 8.38 -13.96
C ASN A 150 -7.30 9.60 -14.51
N GLY A 151 -6.27 9.38 -15.33
CA GLY A 151 -5.47 10.46 -15.93
C GLY A 151 -4.64 11.26 -14.92
N ASP A 152 -4.68 12.59 -14.98
CA ASP A 152 -3.91 13.49 -14.10
C ASP A 152 -4.67 13.88 -12.80
N ILE A 153 -5.82 13.26 -12.52
CA ILE A 153 -6.62 13.53 -11.31
C ILE A 153 -5.83 13.06 -10.08
N ARG A 154 -5.46 14.02 -9.23
CA ARG A 154 -4.51 13.82 -8.11
C ARG A 154 -5.16 13.79 -6.73
N GLU A 155 -6.47 14.04 -6.63
CA GLU A 155 -7.26 13.97 -5.39
C GLU A 155 -8.67 13.45 -5.72
N GLY A 156 -9.23 12.61 -4.82
CA GLY A 156 -10.58 12.03 -4.98
C GLY A 156 -10.62 10.75 -5.82
N ASP A 157 -11.84 10.26 -6.10
CA ASP A 157 -12.17 9.11 -6.96
C ASP A 157 -11.89 7.73 -6.35
N GLY A 158 -10.65 7.24 -6.28
CA GLY A 158 -10.43 5.85 -5.89
C GLY A 158 -8.99 5.37 -5.80
N ILE A 159 -8.82 4.06 -5.96
CA ILE A 159 -7.52 3.36 -5.91
C ILE A 159 -7.13 2.91 -7.31
N TYR A 160 -6.00 3.40 -7.78
CA TYR A 160 -5.56 3.20 -9.15
C TYR A 160 -4.09 2.84 -9.24
N ARG A 161 -3.78 2.12 -10.32
CA ARG A 161 -2.43 1.87 -10.81
C ARG A 161 -2.04 3.03 -11.74
N LYS A 162 -0.88 3.64 -11.50
CA LYS A 162 -0.44 4.86 -12.20
C LYS A 162 0.96 4.70 -12.77
N LYS A 163 1.19 5.25 -13.96
CA LYS A 163 2.54 5.56 -14.46
C LYS A 163 2.93 6.94 -13.98
N ARG A 164 4.15 7.09 -13.48
CA ARG A 164 4.64 8.32 -12.85
C ARG A 164 6.07 8.62 -13.31
N ASP A 165 6.36 9.91 -13.43
CA ASP A 165 7.67 10.42 -13.81
C ASP A 165 8.21 11.37 -12.73
N ILE A 166 9.54 11.38 -12.55
CA ILE A 166 10.25 12.36 -11.73
C ILE A 166 10.42 13.63 -12.55
N ILE A 167 9.53 14.60 -12.34
CA ILE A 167 9.58 15.91 -12.98
C ILE A 167 9.93 16.97 -11.94
N SER A 168 11.18 17.45 -11.95
CA SER A 168 11.72 18.32 -10.90
C SER A 168 11.20 19.76 -10.93
N THR A 169 10.66 20.20 -12.07
CA THR A 169 10.16 21.57 -12.32
C THR A 169 8.75 21.81 -11.78
N GLN A 170 8.01 20.78 -11.41
CA GLN A 170 6.65 20.92 -10.89
C GLN A 170 6.65 21.39 -9.43
N SER A 171 5.66 22.22 -9.07
CA SER A 171 5.44 22.68 -7.69
C SER A 171 4.95 21.57 -6.76
N PHE A 172 4.28 20.57 -7.33
CA PHE A 172 3.91 19.32 -6.68
C PHE A 172 4.60 18.16 -7.40
N LYS A 173 5.60 17.57 -6.75
CA LYS A 173 6.49 16.59 -7.40
C LYS A 173 6.87 15.46 -6.48
N ILE A 174 7.27 14.34 -7.06
CA ILE A 174 7.93 13.25 -6.34
C ILE A 174 9.22 13.81 -5.78
N GLU A 175 9.30 13.90 -4.45
CA GLU A 175 10.47 14.44 -3.76
C GLU A 175 11.28 13.32 -3.12
N TYR A 176 10.61 12.29 -2.62
CA TYR A 176 11.24 11.21 -1.87
C TYR A 176 10.72 9.83 -2.26
N PHE A 177 11.57 8.83 -2.05
CA PHE A 177 11.18 7.44 -1.93
C PHE A 177 11.62 6.90 -0.58
N THR A 178 10.77 6.14 0.10
CA THR A 178 11.08 5.52 1.40
C THR A 178 11.11 4.00 1.25
N PRO A 179 12.22 3.32 1.60
CA PRO A 179 12.27 1.86 1.58
C PRO A 179 11.33 1.26 2.61
N THR A 180 10.81 0.08 2.30
CA THR A 180 10.02 -0.72 3.22
C THR A 180 10.74 -2.01 3.59
N GLU A 181 10.64 -2.41 4.86
CA GLU A 181 11.26 -3.62 5.37
C GLU A 181 10.25 -4.48 6.10
N PHE A 182 10.40 -5.80 5.98
CA PHE A 182 9.50 -6.75 6.59
C PHE A 182 10.28 -7.85 7.33
N SER A 183 9.61 -8.55 8.27
CA SER A 183 10.24 -9.69 8.95
C SER A 183 10.60 -10.77 7.94
N LYS A 184 11.85 -11.26 8.00
CA LYS A 184 12.23 -12.52 7.36
C LYS A 184 11.35 -13.65 7.86
#